data_AF-A0A2H6GZG8-F1
#
_entry.id   AF-A0A2H6GZG8-F1
#
_cell.length_a   1.000
_cell.length_b   1.000
_cell.length_c   1.000
_cell.angle_alpha   90.00
_cell.angle_beta   90.00
_cell.angle_gamma   90.00
#
_symmetry.space_group_name_H-M   'P 1'
#
loop_
_entity.id
_entity.type
_entity.pdbx_description
1 polymer ?
#
loop_
_entity_poly.entity_id
_entity_poly.type
_entity_poly.pdbx_seq_one_letter_code
_entity_poly.pdbx_strand_id
1 'polypeptide(L)'
;MKKIICFMILSIFIISLISAESIGTFPQDADVEIYNTCNNCTYCNYTRIKGVNNQTLLSNVQATQDGTYFYYNLGEGNTTTLGDYTYCYDCGNAAESETGCNTFKITPSGKSGTENLVTIIFLVLMIYGITFIGFFYGRNIPITILGGMAMMFLGIYLINSGVIIYRDNLTNYFSYLTIALGAIMAFWAALEQLDIL
;
A
#
# COMPACT_ATOMS: atom_id res chain seq x y z
N MET A 1 23.57 17.96 22.12
CA MET A 1 22.66 16.80 21.94
C MET A 1 21.40 17.11 21.13
N LYS A 2 20.64 18.19 21.40
CA LYS A 2 19.43 18.55 20.61
C LYS A 2 19.65 18.74 19.09
N LYS A 3 20.82 19.21 18.66
CA LYS A 3 21.15 19.45 17.23
C LYS A 3 21.45 18.16 16.44
N ILE A 4 21.91 17.10 17.10
CA ILE A 4 22.23 15.81 16.44
C ILE A 4 20.93 15.06 16.11
N ILE A 5 19.91 15.18 16.96
CA ILE A 5 18.59 14.58 16.73
C ILE A 5 17.89 15.20 15.51
N CYS A 6 17.94 16.53 15.33
CA CYS A 6 17.44 17.17 14.11
C CYS A 6 18.14 16.68 12.84
N PHE A 7 19.45 16.41 12.90
CA PHE A 7 20.21 15.96 11.75
C PHE A 7 19.91 14.51 11.37
N MET A 8 19.68 13.64 12.35
CA MET A 8 19.20 12.26 12.12
C MET A 8 17.79 12.24 11.49
N ILE A 9 16.87 13.08 11.98
CA ILE A 9 15.50 13.15 11.43
C ILE A 9 15.51 13.65 9.98
N LEU A 10 16.39 14.61 9.64
CA LEU A 10 16.52 15.13 8.27
C LEU A 10 17.16 14.12 7.31
N SER A 11 18.08 13.28 7.79
CA SER A 11 18.77 12.27 6.96
C SER A 11 17.85 11.13 6.49
N ILE A 12 16.73 10.90 7.18
CA ILE A 12 15.73 9.88 6.80
C ILE A 12 14.93 10.31 5.55
N PHE A 13 14.92 11.60 5.19
CA PHE A 13 14.18 12.11 4.03
C PHE A 13 14.97 12.09 2.71
N ILE A 14 16.24 11.65 2.71
CA ILE A 14 17.13 11.74 1.53
C ILE A 14 17.23 10.38 0.79
N ILE A 15 16.45 9.37 1.16
CA ILE A 15 16.40 8.12 0.38
C ILE A 15 15.70 8.41 -0.94
N SER A 16 16.51 8.62 -1.98
CA SER A 16 16.07 8.88 -3.34
C SER A 16 15.16 7.76 -3.84
N LEU A 17 13.94 8.12 -4.20
CA LEU A 17 12.99 7.28 -4.91
C LEU A 17 13.51 7.02 -6.33
N ILE A 18 14.20 5.90 -6.53
CA ILE A 18 14.46 5.38 -7.87
C ILE A 18 13.13 4.83 -8.38
N SER A 19 12.48 5.52 -9.32
CA SER A 19 11.28 4.99 -9.97
C SER A 19 11.69 4.05 -11.09
N ALA A 20 11.42 2.75 -10.93
CA ALA A 20 11.38 1.84 -12.06
C ALA A 20 10.12 2.13 -12.91
N GLU A 21 10.21 1.90 -14.22
CA GLU A 21 9.02 1.91 -15.08
C GLU A 21 8.09 0.77 -14.65
N SER A 22 6.97 1.17 -14.06
CA SER A 22 5.95 0.27 -13.54
C SER A 22 4.67 0.45 -14.33
N ILE A 23 4.10 -0.67 -14.80
CA ILE A 23 2.79 -0.64 -15.47
C ILE A 23 1.63 -0.49 -14.46
N GLY A 24 1.92 -0.55 -13.15
CA GLY A 24 0.94 -0.28 -12.11
C GLY A 24 1.06 -1.19 -10.90
N THR A 25 0.01 -1.15 -10.09
CA THR A 25 -0.19 -2.03 -8.94
C THR A 25 -1.52 -2.74 -9.10
N PHE A 26 -1.53 -4.05 -8.83
CA PHE A 26 -2.67 -4.92 -9.06
C PHE A 26 -3.01 -5.70 -7.80
N PRO A 27 -4.29 -6.08 -7.61
CA PRO A 27 -4.71 -6.83 -6.44
C PRO A 27 -4.14 -8.27 -6.48
N GLN A 28 -3.96 -8.83 -5.29
CA GLN A 28 -3.62 -10.24 -5.11
C GLN A 28 -4.76 -11.14 -5.61
N ASP A 29 -4.42 -12.32 -6.11
CA ASP A 29 -5.37 -13.34 -6.58
C ASP A 29 -6.33 -12.81 -7.66
N ALA A 30 -5.82 -11.93 -8.52
CA ALA A 30 -6.55 -11.36 -9.65
C ALA A 30 -5.74 -11.51 -10.94
N ASP A 31 -6.44 -11.56 -12.07
CA ASP A 31 -5.83 -11.55 -13.38
C ASP A 31 -5.11 -10.21 -13.63
N VAL A 32 -3.89 -10.29 -14.13
CA VAL A 32 -3.08 -9.12 -14.47
C VAL A 32 -2.77 -9.14 -15.95
N GLU A 33 -3.28 -8.13 -16.66
CA GLU A 33 -2.94 -7.89 -18.05
C GLU A 33 -1.57 -7.20 -18.12
N ILE A 34 -0.56 -7.93 -18.56
CA ILE A 34 0.73 -7.35 -18.94
C ILE A 34 0.66 -6.98 -20.41
N TYR A 35 1.23 -5.83 -20.76
CA TYR A 35 1.15 -5.33 -22.12
C TYR A 35 2.38 -4.55 -22.56
N ASN A 36 2.55 -4.45 -23.87
CA ASN A 36 3.48 -3.57 -24.56
C ASN A 36 2.80 -3.01 -25.81
N THR A 37 3.17 -1.78 -26.18
CA THR A 37 2.76 -1.19 -27.44
C THR A 37 3.93 -1.14 -28.39
N CYS A 38 3.69 -1.51 -29.65
CA CYS A 38 4.69 -1.38 -30.71
C CYS A 38 4.01 -1.12 -32.06
N ASN A 39 4.44 -0.06 -32.75
CA ASN A 39 3.81 0.38 -33.99
C ASN A 39 4.21 -0.47 -35.21
N ASN A 40 5.45 -0.96 -35.25
CA ASN A 40 6.02 -1.66 -36.41
C ASN A 40 6.34 -3.14 -36.13
N CYS A 41 5.84 -3.70 -35.03
CA CYS A 41 6.11 -5.09 -34.66
C CYS A 41 5.12 -6.04 -35.33
N THR A 42 5.63 -7.15 -35.85
CA THR A 42 4.81 -8.27 -36.34
C THR A 42 4.69 -9.38 -35.30
N TYR A 43 5.51 -9.35 -34.26
CA TYR A 43 5.43 -10.25 -33.12
C TYR A 43 5.80 -9.54 -31.83
N CYS A 44 5.29 -10.04 -30.71
CA CYS A 44 5.87 -9.79 -29.40
C CYS A 44 5.78 -11.04 -28.52
N ASN A 45 6.90 -11.36 -27.87
CA ASN A 45 7.02 -12.49 -26.96
C ASN A 45 7.47 -12.03 -25.59
N TYR A 46 6.78 -12.48 -24.55
CA TYR A 46 7.22 -12.35 -23.17
C TYR A 46 8.25 -13.43 -22.86
N THR A 47 9.53 -13.06 -22.97
CA THR A 47 10.65 -13.99 -22.82
C THR A 47 10.74 -14.57 -21.42
N ARG A 48 10.51 -13.73 -20.39
CA ARG A 48 10.56 -14.12 -18.99
C ARG A 48 9.57 -13.33 -18.16
N ILE A 49 8.74 -14.04 -17.39
CA ILE A 49 7.87 -13.45 -16.36
C ILE A 49 8.37 -13.98 -15.02
N LYS A 50 8.82 -13.06 -14.15
CA LYS A 50 9.36 -13.35 -12.83
C LYS A 50 8.42 -12.84 -11.75
N GLY A 51 8.13 -13.72 -10.80
CA GLY A 51 7.49 -13.37 -9.55
C GLY A 51 8.49 -12.93 -8.48
N VAL A 52 7.98 -12.87 -7.26
CA VAL A 52 8.75 -12.51 -6.07
C VAL A 52 9.96 -13.43 -5.92
N ASN A 53 11.09 -12.90 -5.45
CA ASN A 53 12.37 -13.62 -5.30
C ASN A 53 13.00 -14.11 -6.63
N ASN A 54 12.69 -13.46 -7.76
CA ASN A 54 13.19 -13.85 -9.09
C ASN A 54 12.76 -15.26 -9.55
N GLN A 55 11.72 -15.85 -8.95
CA GLN A 55 11.15 -17.11 -9.42
C GLN A 55 10.57 -16.90 -10.83
N THR A 56 10.96 -17.75 -11.78
CA THR A 56 10.37 -17.72 -13.12
C THR A 56 9.00 -18.38 -13.06
N LEU A 57 7.94 -17.61 -13.35
CA LEU A 57 6.57 -18.09 -13.40
C LEU A 57 6.27 -18.69 -14.76
N LEU A 58 6.62 -17.95 -15.81
CA LEU A 58 6.41 -18.31 -17.20
C LEU A 58 7.60 -17.84 -18.05
N SER A 59 7.85 -18.53 -19.16
CA SER A 59 8.93 -18.20 -20.10
C SER A 59 8.50 -18.42 -21.54
N ASN A 60 8.93 -17.54 -22.43
CA ASN A 60 8.68 -17.59 -23.87
C ASN A 60 7.19 -17.73 -24.21
N VAL A 61 6.38 -16.85 -23.64
CA VAL A 61 4.94 -16.81 -23.90
C VAL A 61 4.66 -15.81 -25.03
N GLN A 62 3.93 -16.26 -26.04
CA GLN A 62 3.52 -15.40 -27.14
C GLN A 62 2.39 -14.45 -26.70
N ALA A 63 2.53 -13.16 -27.00
CA ALA A 63 1.49 -12.18 -26.72
C ALA A 63 0.32 -12.30 -27.71
N THR A 64 -0.87 -11.95 -27.26
CA THR A 64 -2.03 -11.74 -28.13
C THR A 64 -1.92 -10.34 -28.75
N GLN A 65 -2.12 -10.23 -30.06
CA GLN A 65 -2.04 -8.98 -30.79
C GLN A 65 -3.43 -8.40 -31.06
N ASP A 66 -3.62 -7.13 -30.73
CA ASP A 66 -4.76 -6.30 -31.14
C ASP A 66 -4.23 -4.97 -31.71
N GLY A 67 -4.01 -4.94 -33.03
CA GLY A 67 -3.38 -3.79 -33.70
C GLY A 67 -1.93 -3.58 -33.26
N THR A 68 -1.64 -2.44 -32.62
CA THR A 68 -0.32 -2.10 -32.05
C THR A 68 -0.19 -2.48 -30.58
N TYR A 69 -1.22 -3.07 -29.99
CA TYR A 69 -1.28 -3.48 -28.60
C TYR A 69 -1.01 -4.99 -28.50
N PHE A 70 0.01 -5.36 -27.73
CA PHE A 70 0.38 -6.74 -27.45
C PHE A 70 0.21 -7.01 -25.97
N TYR A 71 -0.57 -8.02 -25.61
CA TYR A 71 -0.90 -8.30 -24.21
C TYR A 71 -0.91 -9.79 -23.88
N TYR A 72 -0.79 -10.08 -22.60
CA TYR A 72 -0.96 -11.41 -22.03
C TYR A 72 -1.60 -11.31 -20.65
N ASN A 73 -2.61 -12.13 -20.39
CA ASN A 73 -3.26 -12.21 -19.09
C ASN A 73 -2.55 -13.22 -18.20
N LEU A 74 -1.87 -12.71 -17.19
CA LEU A 74 -1.28 -13.51 -16.13
C LEU A 74 -2.40 -13.92 -15.16
N GLY A 75 -2.74 -15.21 -15.17
CA GLY A 75 -3.84 -15.75 -14.37
C GLY A 75 -3.66 -15.60 -12.84
N GLU A 76 -4.77 -15.54 -12.10
CA GLU A 76 -4.83 -15.39 -10.63
C GLU A 76 -3.86 -16.30 -9.84
N GLY A 77 -3.62 -17.54 -10.29
CA GLY A 77 -2.71 -18.48 -9.65
C GLY A 77 -1.23 -18.06 -9.64
N ASN A 78 -0.86 -17.07 -10.47
CA ASN A 78 0.50 -16.55 -10.57
C ASN A 78 0.69 -15.24 -9.78
N THR A 79 -0.37 -14.68 -9.21
CA THR A 79 -0.36 -13.40 -8.46
C THR A 79 -0.66 -13.58 -6.97
N THR A 80 -0.43 -14.79 -6.45
CA THR A 80 -0.70 -15.15 -5.05
C THR A 80 0.32 -14.58 -4.06
N THR A 81 1.53 -14.24 -4.50
CA THR A 81 2.59 -13.74 -3.62
C THR A 81 2.71 -12.22 -3.72
N LEU A 82 2.68 -11.52 -2.59
CA LEU A 82 2.81 -10.06 -2.54
C LEU A 82 4.24 -9.61 -2.86
N GLY A 83 4.40 -8.58 -3.69
CA GLY A 83 5.71 -8.02 -4.01
C GLY A 83 5.82 -7.46 -5.41
N ASP A 84 7.06 -7.20 -5.81
CA ASP A 84 7.39 -6.67 -7.13
C ASP A 84 7.63 -7.83 -8.11
N TYR A 85 6.99 -7.74 -9.27
CA TYR A 85 7.06 -8.67 -10.37
C TYR A 85 7.74 -7.98 -11.54
N THR A 86 8.34 -8.78 -12.42
CA THR A 86 9.04 -8.26 -13.60
C THR A 86 8.73 -9.14 -14.79
N TYR A 87 8.37 -8.54 -15.91
CA TYR A 87 8.26 -9.25 -17.18
C TYR A 87 9.18 -8.60 -18.20
N CYS A 88 9.88 -9.44 -18.95
CA CYS A 88 10.74 -9.03 -20.04
C CYS A 88 10.12 -9.45 -21.37
N TYR A 89 10.22 -8.58 -22.35
CA TYR A 89 9.63 -8.75 -23.66
C TYR A 89 10.68 -8.65 -24.76
N ASP A 90 10.36 -9.26 -25.89
CA ASP A 90 11.07 -9.14 -27.16
C ASP A 90 10.00 -8.93 -28.23
N CYS A 91 9.85 -7.68 -28.67
CA CYS A 91 8.89 -7.30 -29.70
C CYS A 91 9.64 -6.83 -30.93
N GLY A 92 9.25 -7.28 -32.11
CA GLY A 92 9.96 -6.91 -33.32
C GLY A 92 9.26 -7.30 -34.61
N ASN A 93 10.01 -7.18 -35.69
CA ASN A 93 9.67 -7.63 -37.03
C ASN A 93 10.88 -8.34 -37.66
N ALA A 94 10.85 -8.59 -38.97
CA ALA A 94 11.94 -9.29 -39.67
C ALA A 94 13.25 -8.47 -39.76
N ALA A 95 13.22 -7.16 -39.50
CA ALA A 95 14.34 -6.24 -39.67
C ALA A 95 14.88 -5.70 -38.33
N GLU A 96 14.03 -5.49 -37.33
CA GLU A 96 14.38 -4.91 -36.03
C GLU A 96 13.67 -5.61 -34.87
N SER A 97 14.29 -5.59 -33.70
CA SER A 97 13.69 -6.05 -32.45
C SER A 97 14.05 -5.14 -31.28
N GLU A 98 13.09 -4.95 -30.38
CA GLU A 98 13.23 -4.21 -29.14
C GLU A 98 13.04 -5.15 -27.95
N THR A 99 13.98 -5.08 -27.01
CA THR A 99 13.92 -5.85 -25.76
C THR A 99 13.91 -4.91 -24.57
N GLY A 100 13.11 -5.25 -23.57
CA GLY A 100 12.98 -4.47 -22.35
C GLY A 100 12.43 -5.31 -21.22
N CYS A 101 12.44 -4.75 -20.00
CA CYS A 101 11.80 -5.35 -18.85
C CYS A 101 11.01 -4.29 -18.10
N ASN A 102 9.74 -4.58 -17.86
CA ASN A 102 8.85 -3.73 -17.09
C ASN A 102 8.54 -4.39 -15.76
N THR A 103 8.17 -3.57 -14.79
CA THR A 103 7.80 -4.04 -13.45
C THR A 103 6.34 -3.79 -13.17
N PHE A 104 5.76 -4.56 -12.25
CA PHE A 104 4.47 -4.27 -11.64
C PHE A 104 4.46 -4.79 -10.23
N LYS A 105 3.53 -4.31 -9.41
CA LYS A 105 3.44 -4.69 -8.01
C LYS A 105 2.13 -5.39 -7.70
N ILE A 106 2.19 -6.48 -6.95
CA ILE A 106 1.01 -7.10 -6.36
C ILE A 106 0.89 -6.64 -4.92
N THR A 107 -0.26 -6.05 -4.58
CA THR A 107 -0.63 -5.66 -3.21
C THR A 107 -1.97 -6.28 -2.83
N PRO A 108 -2.26 -6.48 -1.54
CA PRO A 108 -3.56 -6.99 -1.10
C PRO A 108 -4.76 -6.20 -1.65
N SER A 109 -4.60 -4.90 -1.88
CA SER A 109 -5.68 -3.99 -2.31
C SER A 109 -5.62 -3.57 -3.78
N GLY A 110 -4.54 -3.89 -4.50
CA GLY A 110 -4.27 -3.37 -5.84
C GLY A 110 -4.02 -1.86 -5.91
N LYS A 111 -3.79 -1.20 -4.78
CA LYS A 111 -3.45 0.22 -4.75
C LYS A 111 -1.95 0.40 -4.61
N SER A 112 -1.40 1.34 -5.39
CA SER A 112 -0.03 1.82 -5.23
C SER A 112 0.01 2.91 -4.15
N GLY A 113 1.20 3.15 -3.59
CA GLY A 113 1.47 4.31 -2.76
C GLY A 113 1.90 4.00 -1.33
N THR A 114 3.14 4.36 -1.02
CA THR A 114 3.62 4.70 0.32
C THR A 114 3.37 6.17 0.66
N GLU A 115 2.96 6.97 -0.33
CA GLU A 115 2.91 8.45 -0.28
C GLU A 115 2.01 8.99 0.85
N ASN A 116 0.96 8.25 1.20
CA ASN A 116 0.07 8.60 2.31
C ASN A 116 0.21 7.67 3.52
N LEU A 117 1.04 6.63 3.44
CA LEU A 117 1.21 5.68 4.54
C LEU A 117 1.92 6.33 5.73
N VAL A 118 2.96 7.12 5.46
CA VAL A 118 3.67 7.90 6.51
C VAL A 118 2.71 8.88 7.16
N THR A 119 1.89 9.58 6.37
CA THR A 119 0.89 10.53 6.87
C THR A 119 -0.17 9.85 7.74
N ILE A 120 -0.68 8.69 7.32
CA ILE A 120 -1.66 7.91 8.11
C ILE A 120 -1.04 7.42 9.41
N ILE A 121 0.18 6.85 9.38
CA ILE A 121 0.88 6.40 10.58
C ILE A 121 1.11 7.57 11.55
N PHE A 122 1.56 8.72 11.03
CA PHE A 122 1.75 9.92 11.83
C PHE A 122 0.45 10.37 12.49
N LEU A 123 -0.65 10.39 11.74
CA LEU A 123 -1.97 10.77 12.25
C LEU A 123 -2.48 9.80 13.33
N VAL A 124 -2.29 8.48 13.14
CA VAL A 124 -2.61 7.46 14.15
C VAL A 124 -1.79 7.71 15.43
N LEU A 125 -0.46 7.86 15.31
CA LEU A 125 0.42 8.11 16.45
C LEU A 125 0.09 9.40 17.18
N MET A 126 -0.28 10.46 16.46
CA MET A 126 -0.69 11.73 17.04
C MET A 126 -2.00 11.59 17.83
N ILE A 127 -3.03 10.97 17.26
CA ILE A 127 -4.33 10.78 17.92
C ILE A 127 -4.17 9.90 19.16
N TYR A 128 -3.44 8.79 19.06
CA TYR A 128 -3.13 7.94 20.19
C TYR A 128 -2.32 8.69 21.25
N GLY A 129 -1.25 9.39 20.84
CA GLY A 129 -0.40 10.14 21.76
C GLY A 129 -1.17 11.17 22.58
N ILE A 130 -2.00 12.00 21.92
CA ILE A 130 -2.81 13.02 22.60
C ILE A 130 -3.82 12.36 23.56
N THR A 131 -4.48 11.28 23.13
CA THR A 131 -5.49 10.63 23.97
C THR A 131 -4.88 9.95 25.19
N PHE A 132 -3.77 9.24 25.02
CA PHE A 132 -3.07 8.57 26.12
C PHE A 132 -2.45 9.58 27.10
N ILE A 133 -1.88 10.70 26.62
CA ILE A 133 -1.37 11.77 27.49
C ILE A 133 -2.54 12.41 28.27
N GLY A 134 -3.67 12.65 27.61
CA GLY A 134 -4.89 13.18 28.23
C GLY A 134 -5.41 12.28 29.37
N PHE A 135 -5.49 10.97 29.11
CA PHE A 135 -6.01 9.97 30.05
C PHE A 135 -5.04 9.69 31.21
N PHE A 136 -3.78 9.35 30.92
CA PHE A 136 -2.85 8.85 31.96
C PHE A 136 -2.06 9.94 32.68
N TYR A 137 -1.60 10.97 31.97
CA TYR A 137 -0.63 11.93 32.53
C TYR A 137 -1.29 13.24 32.97
N GLY A 138 -2.21 13.77 32.17
CA GLY A 138 -2.85 15.04 32.44
C GLY A 138 -4.14 14.94 33.25
N ARG A 139 -4.76 13.76 33.33
CA ARG A 139 -6.16 13.55 33.76
C ARG A 139 -7.08 14.66 33.24
N ASN A 140 -6.85 15.06 32.00
CA ASN A 140 -7.56 16.18 31.40
C ASN A 140 -8.81 15.62 30.74
N ILE A 141 -9.93 15.69 31.48
CA ILE A 141 -11.21 15.08 31.11
C ILE A 141 -11.67 15.53 29.70
N PRO A 142 -11.76 16.84 29.37
CA PRO A 142 -12.16 17.27 28.03
C PRO A 142 -11.27 16.73 26.90
N ILE A 143 -9.94 16.71 27.10
CA ILE A 143 -9.00 16.18 26.10
C ILE A 143 -9.21 14.68 25.90
N THR A 144 -9.47 13.94 26.98
CA THR A 144 -9.72 12.50 26.92
C THR A 144 -11.01 12.18 26.16
N ILE A 145 -12.09 12.94 26.40
CA ILE A 145 -13.36 12.78 25.67
C ILE A 145 -13.15 13.06 24.18
N LEU A 146 -12.51 14.19 23.84
CA LEU A 146 -12.21 14.55 22.45
C LEU A 146 -11.28 13.54 21.77
N GLY A 147 -10.26 13.06 22.47
CA GLY A 147 -9.33 12.04 21.99
C GLY A 147 -10.01 10.69 21.74
N GLY A 148 -10.88 10.26 22.65
CA GLY A 148 -11.69 9.06 22.49
C GLY A 148 -12.64 9.14 21.29
N MET A 149 -13.30 10.30 21.10
CA MET A 149 -14.09 10.57 19.90
C MET A 149 -13.25 10.55 18.62
N ALA A 150 -12.07 11.18 18.63
CA ALA A 150 -11.15 11.17 17.49
C ALA A 150 -10.67 9.74 17.13
N MET A 151 -10.43 8.88 18.12
CA MET A 151 -10.13 7.46 17.87
C MET A 151 -11.31 6.70 17.28
N MET A 152 -12.55 6.97 17.72
CA MET A 152 -13.73 6.38 17.07
C MET A 152 -13.84 6.81 15.60
N PHE A 153 -13.67 8.10 15.31
CA PHE A 153 -13.65 8.59 13.93
C PHE A 153 -12.52 7.98 13.10
N LEU A 154 -11.32 7.87 13.68
CA LEU A 154 -10.17 7.23 13.04
C LEU A 154 -10.48 5.76 12.70
N GLY A 155 -11.06 5.00 13.63
CA GLY A 155 -11.41 3.61 13.38
C GLY A 155 -12.48 3.46 12.28
N ILE A 156 -13.50 4.31 12.25
CA ILE A 156 -14.49 4.33 11.15
C ILE A 156 -13.82 4.66 9.81
N TYR A 157 -12.92 5.64 9.81
CA TYR A 157 -12.13 5.99 8.62
C TYR A 157 -11.27 4.82 8.14
N LEU A 158 -10.62 4.09 9.05
CA LEU A 158 -9.79 2.94 8.70
C LEU A 158 -10.62 1.76 8.16
N ILE A 159 -11.86 1.55 8.61
CA ILE A 159 -12.77 0.55 8.02
C ILE A 159 -13.13 0.92 6.57
N ASN A 160 -13.55 2.18 6.35
CA ASN A 160 -14.05 2.61 5.04
C ASN A 160 -12.93 2.76 4.01
N SER A 161 -11.81 3.36 4.41
CA SER A 161 -10.71 3.71 3.52
C SER A 161 -9.60 2.66 3.50
N GLY A 162 -9.47 1.85 4.56
CA GLY A 162 -8.32 0.97 4.79
C GLY A 162 -7.02 1.73 5.04
N VAL A 163 -5.95 0.99 5.33
CA VAL A 163 -4.57 1.51 5.26
C VAL A 163 -4.02 1.17 3.89
N ILE A 164 -4.42 1.92 2.84
CA ILE A 164 -3.92 1.87 1.44
C ILE A 164 -3.55 0.45 0.93
N ILE A 165 -2.31 0.02 1.18
CA ILE A 165 -1.72 -1.26 0.74
C ILE A 165 -2.13 -2.46 1.61
N TYR A 166 -2.55 -2.26 2.86
CA TYR A 166 -2.92 -3.30 3.82
C TYR A 166 -4.43 -3.37 4.06
N ARG A 167 -5.27 -3.16 3.03
CA ARG A 167 -6.72 -3.34 3.22
C ARG A 167 -7.06 -4.82 3.35
N ASP A 168 -6.85 -5.36 4.53
CA ASP A 168 -7.05 -6.76 4.88
C ASP A 168 -7.90 -6.90 6.16
N ASN A 169 -8.15 -8.15 6.55
CA ASN A 169 -8.88 -8.45 7.77
C ASN A 169 -8.16 -7.90 9.03
N LEU A 170 -6.82 -7.85 9.03
CA LEU A 170 -6.04 -7.35 10.15
C LEU A 170 -6.29 -5.86 10.40
N THR A 171 -6.29 -5.04 9.34
CA THR A 171 -6.59 -3.60 9.44
C THR A 171 -8.02 -3.37 9.92
N ASN A 172 -8.98 -4.21 9.51
CA ASN A 172 -10.35 -4.15 10.04
C ASN A 172 -10.39 -4.45 11.54
N TYR A 173 -9.69 -5.51 12.01
CA TYR A 173 -9.58 -5.80 13.44
C TYR A 173 -8.96 -4.65 14.23
N PHE A 174 -7.87 -4.06 13.72
CA PHE A 174 -7.25 -2.89 14.35
C PHE A 174 -8.21 -1.70 14.43
N SER A 175 -9.01 -1.50 13.39
CA SER A 175 -10.01 -0.45 13.35
C SER A 175 -11.10 -0.64 14.40
N TYR A 176 -11.65 -1.86 14.53
CA TYR A 176 -12.63 -2.18 15.57
C TYR A 176 -12.07 -2.02 16.98
N LEU A 177 -10.81 -2.45 17.21
CA LEU A 177 -10.13 -2.24 18.47
C LEU A 177 -9.96 -0.74 18.79
N THR A 178 -9.60 0.07 17.79
CA THR A 178 -9.46 1.53 17.92
C THR A 178 -10.79 2.17 18.34
N ILE A 179 -11.90 1.77 17.71
CA ILE A 179 -13.25 2.25 18.06
C ILE A 179 -13.60 1.87 19.50
N ALA A 180 -13.40 0.61 19.87
CA ALA A 180 -13.73 0.11 21.21
C ALA A 180 -12.94 0.85 22.30
N LEU A 181 -11.63 1.02 22.11
CA LEU A 181 -10.77 1.77 23.04
C LEU A 181 -11.19 3.24 23.14
N GLY A 182 -11.47 3.89 22.00
CA GLY A 182 -11.97 5.26 21.96
C GLY A 182 -13.29 5.44 22.71
N ALA A 183 -14.23 4.53 22.51
CA ALA A 183 -15.52 4.54 23.21
C ALA A 183 -15.36 4.34 24.72
N ILE A 184 -14.56 3.37 25.15
CA ILE A 184 -14.31 3.10 26.58
C ILE A 184 -13.67 4.32 27.25
N MET A 185 -12.63 4.90 26.65
CA MET A 185 -11.94 6.07 27.23
C MET A 185 -12.85 7.31 27.28
N ALA A 186 -13.60 7.58 26.22
CA ALA A 186 -14.53 8.71 26.20
C ALA A 186 -15.66 8.53 27.23
N PHE A 187 -16.22 7.33 27.34
CA PHE A 187 -17.29 7.05 28.29
C PHE A 187 -16.80 7.11 29.74
N TRP A 188 -15.62 6.55 30.03
CA TRP A 188 -15.02 6.62 31.36
C TRP A 188 -14.77 8.08 31.78
N ALA A 189 -14.17 8.88 30.91
CA ALA A 189 -13.92 10.30 31.20
C ALA A 189 -15.23 11.08 31.38
N ALA A 190 -16.28 10.75 30.63
CA ALA A 190 -17.59 11.37 30.82
C ALA A 190 -18.24 11.01 32.16
N LEU A 191 -18.09 9.77 32.65
CA LEU A 191 -18.56 9.38 33.98
C LEU A 191 -17.80 10.11 35.10
N GLU A 192 -16.48 10.23 34.96
CA GLU A 192 -15.63 11.00 35.88
C GLU A 192 -16.02 12.49 35.88
N GLN A 193 -16.39 13.06 34.73
CA GLN A 193 -16.88 14.45 34.66
C GLN A 193 -18.20 14.67 35.42
N LEU A 194 -19.01 13.62 35.56
CA LEU A 194 -20.30 13.66 36.23
C LEU A 194 -20.21 13.27 37.72
N ASP A 195 -18.99 13.09 38.25
CA ASP A 195 -18.72 12.61 39.61
C ASP A 195 -19.44 11.29 39.95
N ILE A 196 -19.67 10.43 38.94
CA ILE A 196 -20.31 9.11 39.12
C ILE A 196 -19.26 8.06 39.56
N LEU A 197 -17.99 8.29 39.21
CA LEU A 197 -16.80 7.49 39.54
C LEU A 197 -15.78 8.37 40.25
#